data_AF-A0A956YKX9-F1
#
_entry.id   AF-A0A956YKX9-F1
#
_cell.length_a   1.000
_cell.length_b   1.000
_cell.length_c   1.000
_cell.angle_alpha   90.00
_cell.angle_beta   90.00
_cell.angle_gamma   90.00
#
_symmetry.space_group_name_H-M   'P 1'
#
loop_
_entity.id
_entity.type
_entity.pdbx_description
1 polymer ?
#
loop_
_entity_poly.entity_id
_entity_poly.type
_entity_poly.pdbx_seq_one_letter_code
_entity_poly.pdbx_strand_id
1 'polypeptide(L)' 'MRFINERPFSGGPLAEAAAQLGVTEQELQTALGDPELGPPDLMAVAEQLGVSVEALEAALGTMLDLERP' A
#
# COMPACT_ATOMS: atom_id res chain seq x y z
N MET A 1 13.33 -11.00 -15.91
CA MET A 1 12.18 -10.95 -14.98
C MET A 1 11.92 -9.51 -14.59
N ARG A 2 11.02 -8.83 -15.29
CA ARG A 2 10.42 -7.56 -14.86
C ARG A 2 8.92 -7.83 -14.85
N PHE A 3 8.33 -7.91 -13.65
CA PHE A 3 6.90 -8.15 -13.52
C PHE A 3 6.17 -6.89 -13.96
N ILE A 4 5.69 -7.00 -15.19
CA ILE A 4 4.58 -6.34 -15.84
C ILE A 4 3.44 -5.98 -14.86
N ASN A 5 3.52 -4.83 -14.22
CA ASN A 5 2.32 -4.13 -13.77
C ASN A 5 1.81 -3.28 -14.95
N GLU A 6 1.33 -3.96 -15.98
CA GLU A 6 0.80 -3.34 -17.21
C GLU A 6 -0.74 -3.30 -17.16
N ARG A 7 -1.28 -2.07 -17.00
CA ARG A 7 -2.65 -1.55 -17.30
C ARG A 7 -3.67 -1.54 -16.15
N PRO A 8 -4.71 -0.70 -16.25
CA PRO A 8 -4.78 0.75 -16.46
C PRO A 8 -5.24 1.45 -15.16
N PHE A 9 -4.91 2.73 -15.00
CA PHE A 9 -5.26 3.58 -13.86
C PHE A 9 -6.77 3.63 -13.55
N SER A 10 -7.28 2.65 -12.80
CA SER A 10 -8.63 2.68 -12.21
C SER A 10 -8.66 2.08 -10.79
N GLY A 11 -7.50 1.74 -10.21
CA GLY A 11 -7.36 1.30 -8.82
C GLY A 11 -7.02 2.50 -7.95
N GLY A 12 -7.73 2.67 -6.84
CA GLY A 12 -7.51 3.77 -5.90
C GLY A 12 -6.09 3.80 -5.32
N PRO A 13 -5.82 4.75 -4.43
CA PRO A 13 -4.46 4.99 -3.94
C PRO A 13 -3.83 3.80 -3.18
N LEU A 14 -4.64 2.82 -2.80
CA LEU A 14 -4.24 1.52 -2.28
C LEU A 14 -3.40 0.69 -3.27
N ALA A 15 -3.75 0.72 -4.56
CA ALA A 15 -3.07 -0.03 -5.60
C ALA A 15 -1.68 0.54 -5.91
N GLU A 16 -1.53 1.88 -5.84
CA GLU A 16 -0.24 2.55 -5.99
C GLU A 16 0.69 2.22 -4.83
N ALA A 17 0.17 2.25 -3.60
CA ALA A 17 0.92 1.86 -2.41
C ALA A 17 1.41 0.41 -2.52
N ALA A 18 0.53 -0.52 -2.92
CA ALA A 18 0.89 -1.92 -3.13
C ALA A 18 1.97 -2.09 -4.21
N ALA A 19 1.84 -1.40 -5.34
CA ALA A 19 2.83 -1.44 -6.41
C ALA A 19 4.20 -0.87 -5.99
N GLN A 20 4.22 0.20 -5.21
CA GLN A 20 5.46 0.76 -4.65
C GLN A 20 6.14 -0.20 -3.67
N LEU A 21 5.35 -0.89 -2.85
CA LEU A 21 5.80 -1.88 -1.88
C LEU A 21 6.18 -3.22 -2.52
N GLY A 22 5.83 -3.45 -3.78
CA GLY A 22 6.03 -4.73 -4.46
C GLY A 22 5.09 -5.84 -4.01
N VAL A 23 3.95 -5.47 -3.40
CA VAL A 23 2.90 -6.38 -2.92
C VAL A 23 1.66 -6.27 -3.81
N THR A 24 0.64 -7.09 -3.57
CA THR A 24 -0.64 -7.00 -4.30
C THR A 24 -1.65 -6.15 -3.52
N GLU A 25 -2.61 -5.54 -4.22
CA GLU A 25 -3.70 -4.77 -3.58
C GLU A 25 -4.47 -5.63 -2.56
N GLN A 26 -4.74 -6.90 -2.90
CA GLN A 26 -5.41 -7.84 -1.99
C GLN A 26 -4.60 -8.11 -0.74
N GLU A 27 -3.29 -8.33 -0.86
CA GLU A 27 -2.40 -8.54 0.29
C GLU A 27 -2.38 -7.28 1.18
N LEU A 28 -2.25 -6.10 0.58
CA LEU A 28 -2.26 -4.83 1.29
C LEU A 28 -3.62 -4.56 1.97
N GLN A 29 -4.73 -4.83 1.30
CA GLN A 29 -6.09 -4.69 1.84
C GLN A 29 -6.38 -5.69 2.96
N THR A 30 -5.96 -6.94 2.79
CA THR A 30 -6.03 -7.97 3.84
C THR A 30 -5.19 -7.59 5.05
N ALA A 31 -3.99 -7.04 4.83
CA ALA A 31 -3.09 -6.67 5.91
C ALA A 31 -3.54 -5.38 6.62
N LEU A 32 -4.08 -4.40 5.89
CA LEU A 32 -4.68 -3.20 6.45
C LEU A 32 -6.03 -3.49 7.15
N GLY A 33 -6.72 -4.60 6.82
CA GLY A 33 -8.01 -4.94 7.41
C GLY A 33 -9.08 -3.87 7.13
N ASP A 34 -10.22 -3.95 7.82
CA ASP A 34 -11.28 -2.94 7.72
C ASP A 34 -10.78 -1.60 8.28
N PRO A 35 -10.57 -0.56 7.46
CA PRO A 35 -10.11 0.75 7.92
C PRO A 35 -11.17 1.44 8.80
N GLU A 36 -12.40 0.93 8.82
CA GLU A 36 -13.51 1.42 9.65
C GLU A 36 -13.37 1.02 11.14
N LEU A 37 -12.54 0.01 11.47
CA LEU A 37 -12.36 -0.46 12.85
C LEU A 37 -11.24 0.27 13.62
N GLY A 38 -10.41 1.05 12.95
CA GLY A 38 -9.32 1.81 13.56
C GLY A 38 -8.07 1.86 12.68
N PRO A 39 -7.05 2.65 13.08
CA PRO A 39 -5.80 2.71 12.34
C PRO A 39 -5.14 1.33 12.32
N PRO A 40 -4.77 0.80 11.15
CA PRO A 40 -4.08 -0.48 11.06
C PRO A 40 -2.69 -0.40 11.71
N ASP A 41 -2.27 -1.48 12.37
CA ASP A 41 -0.92 -1.62 12.89
C ASP A 41 0.06 -1.77 11.72
N LEU A 42 0.59 -0.65 11.21
CA LEU A 42 1.53 -0.61 10.08
C LEU A 42 2.73 -1.53 10.29
N MET A 43 3.14 -1.74 11.54
CA MET A 43 4.18 -2.69 11.93
C MET A 43 3.77 -4.13 11.63
N ALA A 44 2.58 -4.55 12.09
CA ALA A 44 2.06 -5.89 11.81
C ALA A 44 1.80 -6.10 10.32
N VAL A 45 1.29 -5.09 9.63
CA VAL A 45 1.09 -5.09 8.17
C VAL A 45 2.42 -5.30 7.45
N ALA A 46 3.45 -4.52 7.82
CA ALA A 46 4.78 -4.61 7.21
C ALA A 46 5.42 -5.98 7.46
N GLU A 47 5.34 -6.51 8.68
CA GLU A 47 5.82 -7.86 9.01
C GLU A 47 5.06 -8.95 8.25
N GLN A 48 3.74 -8.82 8.11
CA GLN A 48 2.90 -9.78 7.39
C GLN A 48 3.18 -9.79 5.88
N LEU A 49 3.44 -8.61 5.31
CA LEU A 49 3.78 -8.42 3.90
C LEU A 49 5.26 -8.66 3.58
N GLY A 50 6.11 -8.77 4.62
CA GLY A 50 7.56 -8.87 4.45
C GLY A 50 8.22 -7.59 3.91
N VAL A 51 7.60 -6.43 4.15
CA VAL A 51 8.11 -5.11 3.78
C VAL A 51 8.53 -4.32 5.02
N SER A 52 9.18 -3.17 4.85
CA SER A 52 9.56 -2.30 5.97
C SER A 52 8.45 -1.31 6.29
N VAL A 53 8.28 -0.98 7.58
CA VAL A 53 7.32 0.04 8.03
C VAL A 53 7.57 1.38 7.33
N GLU A 54 8.84 1.77 7.18
CA GLU A 54 9.23 2.98 6.45
C GLU A 54 8.72 2.99 5.01
N ALA A 55 8.75 1.84 4.32
CA ALA A 55 8.24 1.73 2.96
C ALA A 55 6.71 1.83 2.94
N LEU A 56 6.05 1.28 3.97
CA LEU A 56 4.59 1.30 4.11
C LEU A 56 4.08 2.72 4.42
N GLU A 57 4.77 3.43 5.33
CA GLU A 57 4.53 4.84 5.64
C GLU A 57 4.87 5.75 4.46
N ALA A 58 5.94 5.46 3.71
CA ALA A 58 6.24 6.21 2.49
C ALA A 58 5.15 6.01 1.44
N ALA A 59 4.64 4.80 1.27
CA ALA A 59 3.56 4.51 0.32
C ALA A 59 2.24 5.20 0.70
N LEU A 60 1.85 5.15 1.98
CA LEU A 60 0.65 5.81 2.51
C LEU A 60 0.82 7.34 2.61
N GLY A 61 2.02 7.81 2.95
CA GLY A 61 2.38 9.22 3.05
C GLY A 61 2.46 9.90 1.68
N THR A 62 2.97 9.19 0.66
CA THR A 62 2.94 9.67 -0.74
C THR A 62 1.50 9.80 -1.23
N MET A 63 0.62 8.86 -0.86
CA MET A 63 -0.82 8.95 -1.16
C MET A 63 -1.47 10.22 -0.60
N LEU A 64 -1.04 10.68 0.58
CA LEU A 64 -1.59 11.87 1.25
C LEU A 64 -0.91 13.19 0.79
N ASP A 65 0.31 13.10 0.22
CA ASP A 65 1.09 14.26 -0.25
C ASP A 65 0.74 14.69 -1.69
N LEU A 66 -0.04 13.90 -2.44
CA LEU A 66 -0.49 14.24 -3.81
C LEU A 66 -1.57 15.36 -3.88
N GLU A 67 -1.92 16.01 -2.75
CA GLU A 67 -2.89 17.12 -2.68
C GLU A 67 -2.26 18.51 -2.40
N ARG A 68 -0.98 18.76 -2.73
CA ARG A 68 -0.44 20.13 -2.68
C ARG A 68 0.12 20.62 -4.02
N PRO A 69 -0.57 21.56 -4.71
CA PRO A 69 -0.07 22.20 -5.93
C PRO A 69 1.09 23.18 -5.65
#